data_AF-A0A519ZXV1-F1
#
_entry.id   AF-A0A519ZXV1-F1
#
_cell.length_a   1.000
_cell.length_b   1.000
_cell.length_c   1.000
_cell.angle_alpha   90.00
_cell.angle_beta   90.00
_cell.angle_gamma   90.00
#
_symmetry.space_group_name_H-M   'P 1'
#
loop_
_entity.id
_entity.type
_entity.pdbx_description
1 polymer ?
#
loop_
_entity_poly.entity_id
_entity_poly.type
_entity_poly.pdbx_seq_one_letter_code
_entity_poly.pdbx_strand_id
1 'polypeptide(L)'
;MSAEKNNKLPDKRRKYDVAFKAEALRLAAESRSTQAAARQLGISPKLLYRWQEAQLVAEVGSVEVARDPEVRQLRAQLKRAEQELDILKKALVIFGQPTR
;
A
#
# COMPACT_ATOMS: atom_id res chain seq x y z
N MET A 1 -27.65 -34.18 -28.85
CA MET A 1 -27.23 -32.78 -28.72
C MET A 1 -26.32 -32.68 -27.50
N SER A 2 -25.02 -32.87 -27.71
CA SER A 2 -24.02 -32.98 -26.65
C SER A 2 -23.66 -31.59 -26.13
N ALA A 3 -23.89 -31.34 -24.83
CA ALA A 3 -23.43 -30.12 -24.17
C ALA A 3 -21.95 -30.30 -23.78
N GLU A 4 -21.05 -29.66 -24.52
CA GLU A 4 -19.63 -29.55 -24.16
C GLU A 4 -19.47 -28.81 -22.84
N LYS A 5 -19.05 -29.53 -21.80
CA LYS A 5 -18.63 -28.93 -20.53
C LYS A 5 -17.25 -28.31 -20.74
N ASN A 6 -17.19 -26.99 -20.78
CA ASN A 6 -15.96 -26.21 -20.91
C ASN A 6 -15.06 -26.43 -19.67
N ASN A 7 -14.11 -27.35 -19.78
CA ASN A 7 -13.17 -27.71 -18.73
C ASN A 7 -12.05 -26.65 -18.65
N LYS A 8 -12.27 -25.60 -17.87
CA LYS A 8 -11.24 -24.59 -17.60
C LYS A 8 -10.21 -25.17 -16.63
N LEU A 9 -9.01 -25.47 -17.11
CA LEU A 9 -7.85 -25.87 -16.30
C LEU A 9 -7.67 -24.92 -15.10
N PRO A 10 -7.27 -25.42 -13.92
CA PRO A 10 -7.13 -24.58 -12.73
C PRO A 10 -6.09 -23.49 -13.00
N ASP A 11 -6.53 -22.23 -12.94
CA ASP A 11 -5.69 -21.06 -13.16
C ASP A 11 -4.51 -21.10 -12.17
N LYS A 12 -3.30 -21.27 -12.71
CA LYS A 12 -2.07 -21.35 -11.92
C LYS A 12 -1.84 -19.98 -11.31
N ARG A 13 -2.29 -19.80 -10.06
CA ARG A 13 -2.23 -18.54 -9.32
C ARG A 13 -0.84 -17.93 -9.44
N ARG A 14 -0.77 -16.74 -10.06
CA ARG A 14 0.46 -15.96 -10.18
C ARG A 14 1.02 -15.70 -8.78
N LYS A 15 2.28 -16.06 -8.57
CA LYS A 15 3.03 -15.74 -7.35
C LYS A 15 3.88 -14.51 -7.65
N TYR A 16 3.90 -13.57 -6.71
CA TYR A 16 4.75 -12.39 -6.75
C TYR A 16 5.78 -12.51 -5.65
N ASP A 17 7.00 -12.06 -5.91
CA ASP A 17 8.03 -12.00 -4.88
C ASP A 17 7.74 -10.90 -3.84
N VAL A 18 8.50 -10.91 -2.76
CA VAL A 18 8.32 -9.99 -1.63
C VAL A 18 8.70 -8.56 -2.03
N ALA A 19 9.73 -8.38 -2.85
CA ALA A 19 10.22 -7.07 -3.27
C ALA A 19 9.17 -6.35 -4.14
N PHE A 20 8.57 -7.06 -5.10
CA PHE A 20 7.48 -6.59 -5.92
C PHE A 20 6.26 -6.23 -5.08
N LYS A 21 5.89 -7.07 -4.11
CA LYS A 21 4.77 -6.77 -3.20
C LYS A 21 5.03 -5.48 -2.41
N ALA A 22 6.26 -5.29 -1.90
CA ALA A 22 6.64 -4.09 -1.16
C ALA A 22 6.57 -2.84 -2.05
N GLU A 23 7.12 -2.90 -3.27
CA GLU A 23 7.06 -1.80 -4.22
C GLU A 23 5.62 -1.49 -4.66
N ALA A 24 4.80 -2.52 -4.85
CA ALA A 24 3.38 -2.34 -5.19
C ALA A 24 2.62 -1.59 -4.09
N LEU A 25 2.90 -1.91 -2.82
CA LEU A 25 2.30 -1.24 -1.68
C LEU A 25 2.82 0.20 -1.52
N ARG A 26 4.12 0.43 -1.74
CA ARG A 26 4.73 1.77 -1.76
C ARG A 26 4.08 2.65 -2.81
N LEU A 27 4.01 2.16 -4.06
CA LEU A 27 3.36 2.89 -5.15
C LEU A 27 1.88 3.16 -4.85
N ALA A 28 1.16 2.20 -4.26
CA ALA A 28 -0.22 2.41 -3.88
C ALA A 28 -0.39 3.53 -2.83
N ALA A 29 0.52 3.61 -1.86
CA ALA A 29 0.51 4.64 -0.81
C ALA A 29 0.87 6.04 -1.33
N GLU A 30 1.74 6.13 -2.34
CA GLU A 30 2.13 7.39 -2.99
C GLU A 30 1.13 7.84 -4.07
N SER A 31 0.43 6.88 -4.69
CA SER A 31 -0.53 7.15 -5.74
C SER A 31 -1.80 7.82 -5.18
N ARG A 32 -2.44 8.67 -6.00
CA ARG A 32 -3.77 9.21 -5.69
C ARG A 32 -4.88 8.15 -5.71
N SER A 33 -4.62 6.97 -6.28
CA SER A 33 -5.60 5.90 -6.43
C SER A 33 -4.94 4.53 -6.54
N THR A 34 -5.35 3.61 -5.66
CA THR A 34 -4.94 2.20 -5.70
C THR A 34 -5.28 1.54 -7.05
N GLN A 35 -6.35 1.97 -7.71
CA GLN A 35 -6.71 1.47 -9.04
C GLN A 35 -5.70 1.92 -10.11
N ALA A 36 -5.21 3.16 -10.02
CA ALA A 36 -4.18 3.67 -10.93
C ALA A 36 -2.85 2.93 -10.72
N ALA A 37 -2.43 2.72 -9.47
CA ALA A 37 -1.24 1.94 -9.14
C ALA A 37 -1.34 0.50 -9.66
N ALA A 38 -2.47 -0.18 -9.46
CA ALA A 38 -2.68 -1.53 -9.96
C ALA A 38 -2.60 -1.62 -11.50
N ARG A 39 -3.18 -0.65 -12.21
CA ARG A 39 -3.08 -0.56 -13.68
C ARG A 39 -1.64 -0.36 -14.15
N GLN A 40 -0.90 0.52 -13.49
CA GLN A 40 0.52 0.78 -13.79
C GLN A 40 1.38 -0.48 -13.59
N LEU A 41 1.08 -1.28 -12.58
CA LEU A 41 1.79 -2.52 -12.27
C LEU A 41 1.28 -3.75 -13.05
N GLY A 42 0.21 -3.60 -13.84
CA GLY A 42 -0.40 -4.71 -14.57
C GLY A 42 -1.01 -5.80 -13.68
N ILE A 43 -1.38 -5.45 -12.44
CA ILE A 43 -2.00 -6.38 -11.47
C ILE A 43 -3.48 -6.08 -11.27
N SER A 44 -4.22 -7.04 -10.74
CA SER A 44 -5.62 -6.81 -10.35
C SER A 44 -5.69 -5.80 -9.20
N PRO A 45 -6.53 -4.76 -9.28
CA PRO A 45 -6.78 -3.85 -8.14
C PRO A 45 -7.24 -4.60 -6.89
N LYS A 46 -8.05 -5.67 -7.06
CA LYS A 46 -8.51 -6.51 -5.95
C LYS A 46 -7.35 -7.19 -5.22
N LEU A 47 -6.31 -7.59 -5.94
CA LEU A 47 -5.11 -8.18 -5.33
C LEU A 47 -4.38 -7.14 -4.49
N LEU A 48 -4.21 -5.93 -5.02
CA LEU A 48 -3.52 -4.85 -4.32
C LEU A 48 -4.27 -4.42 -3.05
N TYR A 49 -5.60 -4.31 -3.09
CA TYR A 49 -6.42 -4.07 -1.89
C TYR A 49 -6.23 -5.16 -0.83
N ARG A 50 -6.20 -6.44 -1.23
CA ARG A 50 -5.94 -7.54 -0.28
C ARG A 50 -4.55 -7.47 0.34
N TRP A 51 -3.55 -7.00 -0.40
CA TRP A 51 -2.21 -6.79 0.15
C TRP A 51 -2.17 -5.62 1.13
N GLN A 52 -2.88 -4.53 0.84
CA GLN A 52 -3.00 -3.39 1.76
C GLN A 52 -3.71 -3.78 3.04
N GLU A 53 -4.81 -4.54 2.94
CA GLU A 53 -5.53 -5.06 4.12
C GLU A 53 -4.65 -6.01 4.94
N ALA A 54 -3.91 -6.91 4.29
CA ALA A 54 -2.98 -7.79 4.99
C ALA A 54 -1.84 -7.00 5.70
N GLN A 55 -1.34 -5.93 5.08
CA GLN A 55 -0.35 -5.06 5.71
C GLN A 55 -0.96 -4.31 6.91
N LEU A 56 -2.18 -3.80 6.75
CA LEU A 56 -2.91 -3.12 7.81
C LEU A 56 -3.14 -4.01 9.02
N VAL A 57 -3.53 -5.27 8.79
CA VAL A 57 -3.69 -6.28 9.84
C VAL A 57 -2.35 -6.63 10.49
N ALA A 58 -1.26 -6.71 9.73
CA ALA A 58 0.06 -6.96 10.30
C ALA A 58 0.53 -5.81 11.21
N GLU A 59 0.17 -4.56 10.88
CA GLU A 59 0.53 -3.37 11.66
C GLU A 59 -0.34 -3.16 12.90
N VAL A 60 -1.63 -3.48 12.82
CA VAL A 60 -2.64 -3.12 13.83
C VAL A 60 -3.22 -4.35 14.56
N GLY A 61 -2.89 -5.56 14.10
CA GLY A 61 -3.37 -6.83 14.65
C GLY A 61 -4.68 -7.33 14.02
N SER A 62 -5.63 -6.43 13.71
CA SER A 62 -6.88 -6.82 13.04
C SER A 62 -7.52 -5.67 12.23
N VAL A 63 -8.47 -6.04 11.36
CA VAL A 63 -9.23 -5.06 10.56
C VAL A 63 -10.18 -4.27 11.46
N GLU A 64 -10.74 -4.90 12.49
CA GLU A 64 -11.63 -4.27 13.47
C GLU A 64 -10.92 -3.15 14.23
N VAL A 65 -9.72 -3.44 14.76
CA VAL A 65 -8.89 -2.43 15.44
C VAL A 65 -8.50 -1.31 14.46
N ALA A 66 -8.20 -1.65 13.20
CA ALA A 66 -7.90 -0.64 12.20
C ALA A 66 -9.10 0.26 11.81
N ARG A 67 -10.33 -0.20 12.04
CA ARG A 67 -11.56 0.58 11.80
C ARG A 67 -11.94 1.46 12.98
N ASP A 68 -11.39 1.19 14.16
CA ASP A 68 -11.60 2.00 15.35
C ASP A 68 -11.30 3.48 15.04
N PRO A 69 -12.24 4.41 15.33
CA PRO A 69 -12.07 5.83 15.06
C PRO A 69 -10.86 6.44 15.79
N GLU A 70 -10.58 6.00 17.01
CA GLU A 70 -9.46 6.50 17.81
C GLU A 70 -8.13 6.05 17.19
N VAL A 71 -8.02 4.77 16.83
CA VAL A 71 -6.85 4.24 16.13
C VAL A 71 -6.60 4.99 14.82
N ARG A 72 -7.65 5.25 14.04
CA ARG A 72 -7.52 6.04 12.79
C ARG A 72 -7.07 7.47 13.06
N GLN A 73 -7.60 8.11 14.09
CA GLN A 73 -7.23 9.47 14.46
C GLN A 73 -5.76 9.55 14.90
N LEU A 74 -5.32 8.65 15.79
CA LEU A 74 -3.94 8.59 16.26
C LEU A 74 -2.95 8.36 15.11
N ARG A 75 -3.27 7.44 14.18
CA ARG A 75 -2.41 7.20 13.01
C ARG A 75 -2.36 8.38 12.05
N ALA A 76 -3.46 9.12 11.90
CA ALA A 76 -3.46 10.35 11.11
C ALA A 76 -2.61 11.44 11.76
N GLN A 77 -2.63 11.57 13.09
CA GLN A 77 -1.76 12.50 13.82
C GLN A 77 -0.29 12.10 13.70
N LEU A 78 0.03 10.82 13.89
CA LEU A 78 1.39 10.29 13.71
C LEU A 78 1.94 10.63 12.32
N LYS A 79 1.16 10.35 11.27
CA LYS A 79 1.56 10.65 9.89
C LYS A 79 1.84 12.14 9.67
N ARG A 80 1.05 13.05 10.26
CA ARG A 80 1.31 14.49 10.16
C ARG A 80 2.60 14.87 10.87
N ALA A 81 2.83 14.37 12.09
CA ALA A 81 4.06 14.62 12.83
C ALA A 81 5.30 14.11 12.08
N GLU A 82 5.22 12.93 11.47
CA GLU A 82 6.29 12.39 10.62
C GLU A 82 6.58 13.27 9.41
N GLN A 83 5.53 13.79 8.74
CA GLN A 83 5.68 14.72 7.62
C GLN A 83 6.30 16.05 8.06
N GLU A 84 5.88 16.60 9.19
CA GLU A 84 6.47 17.81 9.77
C GLU A 84 7.96 17.60 10.08
N LEU A 85 8.32 16.47 10.70
CA LEU A 85 9.71 16.11 10.97
C LEU A 85 10.53 15.98 9.68
N ASP A 86 9.98 15.36 8.62
CA ASP A 86 10.65 15.24 7.33
C ASP A 86 10.90 16.61 6.68
N ILE A 87 9.90 17.51 6.72
CA ILE A 87 10.05 18.89 6.24
C ILE A 87 11.13 19.63 7.01
N LEU A 88 11.11 19.55 8.35
CA LEU A 88 12.10 20.20 9.20
C LEU A 88 13.51 19.66 8.95
N LYS A 89 13.66 18.35 8.77
CA LYS A 89 14.95 17.74 8.41
C LYS A 89 15.46 18.26 7.07
N LYS A 90 14.58 18.34 6.06
CA LYS A 90 14.93 18.91 4.74
C LYS A 90 15.33 20.38 4.83
N ALA A 91 14.60 21.18 5.62
CA ALA A 91 14.93 22.58 5.86
C ALA A 91 16.30 22.72 6.56
N LEU A 92 16.57 21.91 7.58
CA LEU A 92 17.85 21.92 8.28
C LEU A 92 19.02 21.60 7.34
N VAL A 93 18.86 20.64 6.42
CA VAL A 93 19.89 20.34 5.42
C VAL A 93 20.15 21.53 4.50
N ILE A 94 19.12 22.29 4.11
CA ILE A 94 19.29 23.45 3.23
C ILE A 94 19.91 24.64 3.97
N PHE A 95 19.38 24.98 5.17
CA PHE A 95 19.80 26.17 5.93
C PHE A 95 21.04 25.93 6.80
N GLY A 96 21.34 24.68 7.14
CA GLY A 96 22.49 24.30 7.97
C GLY A 96 23.78 24.06 7.18
N GLN A 97 23.74 24.08 5.85
CA GLN A 97 24.97 24.06 5.05
C GLN A 97 25.62 25.45 5.14
N PRO A 98 26.87 25.56 5.60
CA PRO A 98 27.57 26.84 5.59
C PRO A 98 27.73 27.32 4.14
N THR A 99 27.26 28.53 3.86
CA THR A 99 27.53 29.24 2.62
C THR A 99 29.05 29.38 2.48
N ARG A 100 29.63 28.80 1.43
CA ARG A 100 31.03 29.05 1.06
C ARG A 100 31.22 30.47 0.55
#